data_AF-A0A2J8MF84-F1
#
_entry.id   AF-A0A2J8MF84-F1
#
_cell.length_a   1.000
_cell.length_b   1.000
_cell.length_c   1.000
_cell.angle_alpha   90.00
_cell.angle_beta   90.00
_cell.angle_gamma   90.00
#
_symmetry.space_group_name_H-M   'P 1'
#
loop_
_entity.id
_entity.type
_entity.pdbx_description
1 polymer ?
#
loop_
_entity_poly.entity_id
_entity_poly.type
_entity_poly.pdbx_seq_one_letter_code
_entity_poly.pdbx_strand_id
1 'polypeptide(L)'
;MSSETPTSRQLSEYLKHAKGRTRTAIRNGQVWEESLKRLRQKASLTNVTDPSLDLTSLSLEVGCGAPAPVVRCDPCSPYRTITGDCNNRRKPALGAANRALARWLPAEYEDGLSLPFGWTPGK
;
A
#
# COMPACT_ATOMS: atom_id res chain seq x y z
N MET A 1 -3.50 -2.96 -37.08
CA MET A 1 -3.88 -2.63 -35.68
C MET A 1 -5.19 -1.86 -35.77
N SER A 2 -6.31 -2.44 -35.32
CA SER A 2 -7.63 -1.77 -35.38
C SER A 2 -7.54 -0.47 -34.57
N SER A 3 -7.71 0.68 -35.22
CA SER A 3 -7.74 2.00 -34.59
C SER A 3 -9.15 2.25 -34.04
N GLU A 4 -9.62 1.38 -33.15
CA GLU A 4 -10.89 1.59 -32.47
C GLU A 4 -10.76 2.74 -31.48
N THR A 5 -11.69 3.68 -31.57
CA THR A 5 -11.78 4.79 -30.63
C THR A 5 -12.13 4.22 -29.25
N PRO A 6 -11.37 4.58 -28.19
CA PRO A 6 -11.60 4.03 -26.88
C PRO A 6 -12.96 4.49 -26.34
N THR A 7 -13.72 3.56 -25.78
CA THR A 7 -14.99 3.85 -25.12
C THR A 7 -14.78 4.73 -23.87
N SER A 8 -15.83 5.43 -23.45
CA SER A 8 -15.81 6.22 -22.20
C SER A 8 -15.40 5.39 -20.98
N ARG A 9 -15.80 4.11 -20.95
CA ARG A 9 -15.39 3.16 -19.90
C ARG A 9 -13.89 2.88 -19.94
N GLN A 10 -13.34 2.54 -21.10
CA GLN A 10 -11.89 2.29 -21.25
C GLN A 10 -11.07 3.54 -20.89
N LEU A 11 -11.53 4.73 -21.28
CA LEU A 11 -10.91 5.99 -20.88
C LEU A 11 -10.99 6.21 -19.35
N SER A 12 -12.14 5.94 -18.74
CA SER A 12 -12.32 6.04 -17.28
C SER A 12 -11.38 5.09 -16.54
N GLU A 13 -11.28 3.84 -16.99
CA GLU A 13 -10.37 2.82 -16.43
C GLU A 13 -8.91 3.29 -16.54
N TYR A 14 -8.50 3.78 -17.71
CA TYR A 14 -7.16 4.31 -17.92
C TYR A 14 -6.84 5.52 -17.02
N LEU A 15 -7.77 6.48 -16.92
CA LEU A 15 -7.60 7.70 -16.12
C LEU A 15 -7.58 7.43 -14.61
N LYS A 16 -8.25 6.36 -14.16
CA LYS A 16 -8.25 5.92 -12.75
C LYS A 16 -6.97 5.20 -12.34
N HIS A 17 -6.09 4.84 -13.27
CA HIS A 17 -4.82 4.23 -12.90
C HIS A 17 -3.96 5.20 -12.11
N ALA A 18 -3.51 4.75 -10.94
CA ALA A 18 -2.49 5.43 -10.19
C ALA A 18 -1.23 5.67 -11.03
N LYS A 19 -0.55 6.80 -10.77
CA LYS A 19 0.68 7.21 -11.44
C LYS A 19 1.78 7.47 -10.41
N GLY A 20 3.03 7.52 -10.86
CA GLY A 20 4.19 7.82 -10.01
C GLY A 20 4.29 6.90 -8.79
N ARG A 21 4.55 7.51 -7.62
CA ARG A 21 4.76 6.79 -6.35
C ARG A 21 3.56 5.96 -5.92
N THR A 22 2.34 6.44 -6.15
CA THR A 22 1.11 5.71 -5.82
C THR A 22 0.98 4.42 -6.62
N ARG A 23 1.39 4.42 -7.90
CA ARG A 23 1.42 3.20 -8.72
C ARG A 23 2.37 2.16 -8.14
N THR A 24 3.57 2.57 -7.75
CA THR A 24 4.56 1.68 -7.14
C THR A 24 4.05 1.11 -5.82
N ALA A 25 3.46 1.95 -4.96
CA ALA A 25 2.89 1.49 -3.69
C ALA A 25 1.78 0.45 -3.88
N ILE A 26 0.87 0.66 -4.84
CA ILE A 26 -0.20 -0.31 -5.15
C ILE A 26 0.40 -1.62 -5.67
N ARG A 27 1.38 -1.57 -6.57
CA ARG A 27 2.05 -2.77 -7.09
C ARG A 27 2.76 -3.55 -5.99
N ASN A 28 3.50 -2.87 -5.12
CA ASN A 28 4.15 -3.51 -3.98
C ASN A 28 3.11 -4.16 -3.05
N GLY A 29 1.99 -3.47 -2.78
CA GLY A 29 0.88 -4.04 -2.00
C GLY A 29 0.33 -5.34 -2.60
N GLN A 30 0.10 -5.36 -3.92
CA GLN A 30 -0.35 -6.57 -4.63
C GLN A 30 0.66 -7.71 -4.55
N VAL A 31 1.95 -7.44 -4.77
CA VAL A 31 3.00 -8.45 -4.66
C VAL A 31 3.09 -9.00 -3.23
N TRP A 32 2.94 -8.13 -2.23
CA TRP A 32 3.00 -8.51 -0.82
C TRP A 32 1.84 -9.44 -0.45
N GLU A 33 0.62 -9.08 -0.88
CA GLU A 33 -0.58 -9.87 -0.65
C GLU A 33 -0.50 -11.26 -1.31
N GLU A 34 -0.09 -11.32 -2.59
CA GLU A 34 0.03 -12.59 -3.30
C GLU A 34 1.16 -13.47 -2.74
N SER A 35 2.27 -12.85 -2.31
CA SER A 35 3.34 -13.56 -1.60
C SER A 35 2.84 -14.16 -0.29
N LEU A 36 2.09 -13.38 0.49
CA LEU A 36 1.53 -13.82 1.76
C LEU A 36 0.53 -14.98 1.58
N LYS A 37 -0.34 -14.92 0.57
CA LYS A 37 -1.27 -16.02 0.24
C LYS A 37 -0.53 -17.32 -0.07
N ARG A 38 0.52 -17.27 -0.89
CA ARG A 38 1.35 -18.44 -1.24
C ARG A 38 2.10 -19.00 -0.04
N LEU A 39 2.64 -18.13 0.81
CA LEU A 39 3.35 -18.53 2.03
C LEU A 39 2.40 -19.21 3.04
N ARG A 40 1.19 -18.67 3.23
CA ARG A 40 0.16 -19.29 4.08
C ARG A 40 -0.28 -20.66 3.58
N GLN A 41 -0.48 -20.82 2.27
CA GLN A 41 -0.80 -22.13 1.67
C GLN A 41 0.31 -23.16 1.94
N LYS A 42 1.57 -22.77 1.80
CA LYS A 42 2.72 -23.64 2.06
C LYS A 42 2.86 -24.00 3.54
N ALA A 43 2.63 -23.04 4.45
CA ALA A 43 2.64 -23.29 5.89
C ALA A 43 1.55 -24.27 6.31
N SER A 44 0.35 -24.19 5.71
CA SER A 44 -0.73 -25.15 5.95
C SER A 44 -0.41 -26.58 5.47
N LEU A 45 0.52 -26.75 4.52
CA LEU A 45 0.97 -28.06 4.02
C LEU A 45 2.01 -28.72 4.94
N THR A 46 2.63 -27.94 5.83
CA THR A 46 3.59 -28.44 6.81
C THR A 46 2.92 -28.46 8.18
N ASN A 47 2.65 -29.64 8.75
CA ASN A 47 2.14 -29.82 10.13
C ASN A 47 3.14 -29.38 11.22
N VAL A 48 4.10 -28.51 10.89
CA VAL A 48 5.03 -27.92 11.84
C VAL A 48 4.30 -26.75 12.49
N THR A 49 4.31 -26.75 13.82
CA THR A 49 3.78 -25.67 14.66
C THR A 49 4.42 -24.35 14.24
N ASP A 50 3.66 -23.56 13.51
CA ASP A 50 3.85 -22.13 13.23
C ASP A 50 5.30 -21.70 12.93
N PRO A 51 5.82 -21.87 11.69
CA PRO A 51 6.96 -21.06 11.27
C PRO A 51 6.46 -19.63 11.24
N SER A 52 6.65 -18.89 12.34
CA SER A 52 6.18 -17.52 12.53
C SER A 52 6.53 -16.71 11.29
N LEU A 53 5.55 -16.50 10.41
CA LEU A 53 5.82 -15.91 9.13
C LEU A 53 6.22 -14.46 9.40
N ASP A 54 7.48 -14.13 9.16
CA ASP A 54 7.99 -12.79 9.43
C ASP A 54 7.43 -11.81 8.39
N LEU A 55 6.22 -11.30 8.69
CA LEU A 55 5.52 -10.32 7.90
C LEU A 55 6.35 -9.03 7.74
N THR A 56 7.23 -8.73 8.71
CA THR A 56 8.11 -7.57 8.66
C THR A 56 9.15 -7.76 7.56
N SER A 57 9.84 -8.90 7.55
CA SER A 57 10.80 -9.23 6.49
C SER A 57 10.14 -9.26 5.11
N LEU A 58 8.95 -9.88 4.99
CA LEU A 58 8.21 -9.88 3.72
C LEU A 58 7.84 -8.46 3.29
N SER A 59 7.38 -7.61 4.21
CA SER A 59 7.04 -6.22 3.91
C SER A 59 8.25 -5.42 3.43
N LEU A 60 9.43 -5.69 4.00
CA LEU A 60 10.67 -5.02 3.64
C LEU A 60 11.14 -5.46 2.25
N GLU A 61 11.14 -6.77 1.99
CA GLU A 61 11.56 -7.36 0.72
C GLU A 61 10.71 -6.87 -0.46
N VAL A 62 9.38 -6.81 -0.27
CA VAL A 62 8.45 -6.32 -1.30
C VAL A 62 8.49 -4.78 -1.43
N GLY A 63 9.13 -4.08 -0.49
CA GLY A 63 9.22 -2.62 -0.49
C GLY A 63 7.95 -1.91 -0.02
N CYS A 64 7.07 -2.60 0.71
CA CYS A 64 5.97 -2.00 1.47
C CYS A 64 6.46 -1.38 2.78
N GLY A 65 7.47 -1.99 3.41
CA GLY A 65 8.14 -1.52 4.62
C GLY A 65 9.31 -0.57 4.36
N ALA A 66 9.52 -0.16 3.10
CA ALA A 66 10.61 0.74 2.75
C ALA A 66 10.49 2.04 3.56
N PRO A 67 11.57 2.48 4.24
CA PRO A 67 11.53 3.74 4.96
C PRO A 67 11.19 4.85 3.98
N ALA A 68 10.36 5.78 4.45
CA ALA A 68 10.05 6.92 3.64
C ALA A 68 11.32 7.67 3.25
N PRO A 69 11.35 8.32 2.07
CA PRO A 69 12.50 9.10 1.65
C PRO A 69 12.91 10.08 2.74
N VAL A 70 14.22 10.23 2.95
CA VAL A 70 14.76 11.20 3.90
C VAL A 70 14.28 12.58 3.47
N VAL A 71 13.51 13.23 4.35
CA VAL A 71 12.97 14.56 4.13
C VAL A 71 13.99 15.57 4.63
N ARG A 72 14.49 16.44 3.75
CA ARG A 72 15.29 17.61 4.13
C ARG A 72 14.36 18.81 4.32
N CYS A 73 14.41 19.43 5.48
CA CYS A 73 13.58 20.58 5.82
C CYS A 73 14.41 21.85 5.91
N ASP A 74 13.94 22.91 5.25
CA ASP A 74 14.39 24.26 5.50
C ASP A 74 13.56 24.84 6.65
N PRO A 75 14.12 25.05 7.85
CA PRO A 75 13.39 25.54 9.01
C PRO A 75 12.97 27.02 8.87
N CYS A 76 13.57 27.75 7.94
CA CYS A 76 13.35 29.17 7.72
C CYS A 76 12.40 29.44 6.54
N SER A 77 11.95 28.40 5.83
CA SER A 77 11.04 28.57 4.71
C SER A 77 9.71 29.20 5.19
N PRO A 78 9.25 30.30 4.58
CA PRO A 78 8.00 30.94 4.97
C PRO A 78 6.76 30.24 4.39
N TYR A 79 6.94 29.24 3.51
CA TYR A 79 5.86 28.60 2.76
C TYR A 79 5.75 27.10 3.05
N ARG A 80 4.58 26.53 2.74
CA ARG A 80 4.33 25.09 2.83
C ARG A 80 4.94 24.36 1.63
N THR A 81 5.45 23.15 1.86
CA THR A 81 5.82 22.25 0.76
C THR A 81 4.57 21.74 0.06
N ILE A 82 4.66 21.47 -1.24
CA ILE A 82 3.55 20.89 -2.02
C ILE A 82 3.15 19.51 -1.48
N THR A 83 4.10 18.75 -0.94
CA THR A 83 3.85 17.42 -0.39
C THR A 83 3.25 17.45 1.02
N GLY A 84 3.31 18.57 1.73
CA GLY A 84 2.95 18.68 3.15
C GLY A 84 4.04 18.22 4.11
N ASP A 85 5.20 17.77 3.61
CA ASP A 85 6.38 17.48 4.43
C ASP A 85 6.88 18.74 5.16
N CYS A 86 7.61 18.53 6.26
CA CYS A 86 8.22 19.56 7.11
C CYS A 86 7.26 20.45 7.90
N ASN A 87 5.94 20.23 7.80
CA ASN A 87 4.99 20.96 8.65
C ASN A 87 5.19 20.65 10.14
N ASN A 88 5.43 19.39 10.48
CA ASN A 88 5.81 18.98 11.84
C ASN A 88 7.34 18.94 11.98
N ARG A 89 7.91 19.85 12.77
CA ARG A 89 9.37 20.00 12.94
C ARG A 89 10.06 18.78 13.57
N ARG A 90 9.36 18.05 14.44
CA ARG A 90 9.91 16.85 15.12
C ARG A 90 9.80 15.60 14.25
N LYS A 91 8.71 15.48 13.49
CA LYS A 91 8.41 14.35 12.61
C LYS A 91 8.00 14.88 11.23
N PRO A 92 8.97 15.24 10.37
CA PRO A 92 8.71 15.95 9.10
C PRO A 92 7.68 15.31 8.17
N ALA A 93 7.53 13.99 8.24
CA ALA A 93 6.62 13.22 7.40
C ALA A 93 5.15 13.21 7.85
N LEU A 94 4.84 13.65 9.08
CA LEU A 94 3.47 13.60 9.60
C LEU A 94 2.58 14.59 8.85
N GLY A 95 1.51 14.07 8.23
CA GLY A 95 0.57 14.86 7.43
C GLY A 95 0.97 15.04 5.97
N ALA A 96 2.12 14.49 5.55
CA ALA A 96 2.53 14.53 4.16
C ALA A 96 1.65 13.61 3.27
N ALA A 97 1.46 14.00 2.02
CA ALA A 97 0.73 13.23 1.01
C ALA A 97 1.43 11.92 0.64
N ASN A 98 0.67 10.97 0.07
CA ASN A 98 1.15 9.64 -0.34
C ASN A 98 1.76 8.82 0.81
N ARG A 99 1.15 8.91 2.00
CA ARG A 99 1.48 8.11 3.20
C ARG A 99 0.26 7.28 3.59
N ALA A 100 0.48 6.20 4.35
CA ALA A 100 -0.60 5.42 4.93
C ALA A 100 -1.46 6.28 5.87
N LEU A 101 -2.78 6.08 5.83
CA LEU A 101 -3.70 6.68 6.78
C LEU A 101 -3.43 6.12 8.19
N ALA A 102 -3.60 6.98 9.20
CA ALA A 102 -3.49 6.54 10.58
C ALA A 102 -4.66 5.58 10.92
N ARG A 103 -4.35 4.51 11.63
CA ARG A 103 -5.34 3.57 12.18
C ARG A 103 -5.40 3.73 13.69
N TRP A 104 -6.53 4.21 14.20
CA TRP A 104 -6.78 4.31 15.64
C TRP A 104 -7.23 2.97 16.23
N LEU A 105 -7.88 2.15 15.39
CA LEU A 105 -8.25 0.78 15.70
C LEU A 105 -7.63 -0.16 14.66
N PRO A 106 -7.44 -1.45 14.98
CA PRO A 106 -7.03 -2.46 14.02
C PRO A 106 -7.92 -2.49 12.77
N ALA A 107 -7.36 -2.95 11.65
CA ALA A 107 -8.13 -3.15 10.44
C ALA A 107 -9.03 -4.38 10.56
N GLU A 108 -10.28 -4.28 10.14
CA GLU A 108 -11.22 -5.40 10.08
C GLU A 108 -11.62 -5.64 8.63
N TYR A 109 -11.36 -6.85 8.16
CA TYR A 109 -11.61 -7.34 6.81
C TYR A 109 -12.16 -8.77 6.90
N GLU A 110 -12.92 -9.20 5.89
CA GLU A 110 -13.57 -10.52 5.85
C GLU A 110 -12.55 -11.67 5.95
N ASP A 111 -11.38 -11.48 5.35
CA ASP A 111 -10.27 -12.43 5.37
C ASP A 111 -9.16 -12.05 6.37
N GLY A 112 -9.40 -11.00 7.18
CA GLY A 112 -8.43 -10.43 8.09
C GLY A 112 -7.24 -9.73 7.41
N LEU A 113 -7.30 -9.47 6.09
CA LEU A 113 -6.18 -8.90 5.35
C LEU A 113 -6.57 -7.72 4.43
N SER A 114 -7.40 -7.96 3.42
CA SER A 114 -7.66 -6.99 2.34
C SER A 114 -9.09 -7.05 1.79
N LEU A 115 -9.81 -8.16 1.95
CA LEU A 115 -11.15 -8.31 1.39
C LEU A 115 -12.20 -7.56 2.22
N PRO A 116 -12.97 -6.65 1.62
CA PRO A 116 -14.03 -5.95 2.35
C PRO A 116 -15.13 -6.94 2.76
N PHE A 117 -15.86 -6.64 3.84
CA PHE A 117 -17.04 -7.40 4.21
C PHE A 117 -18.09 -7.39 3.10
N GLY A 118 -18.71 -8.54 2.85
CA GLY A 118 -19.66 -8.73 1.75
C GLY A 118 -19.00 -9.02 0.40
N TRP A 119 -17.68 -9.27 0.38
CA TRP A 119 -16.98 -9.70 -0.82
C TRP A 119 -17.38 -11.12 -1.22
N THR A 120 -17.46 -12.04 -0.26
CA THR A 120 -17.84 -13.44 -0.53
C THR A 120 -19.37 -13.60 -0.43
N PRO A 121 -20.07 -14.01 -1.51
CA PRO A 121 -21.51 -14.22 -1.45
C PRO A 121 -21.89 -15.30 -0.43
N GLY A 122 -22.84 -14.98 0.46
CA GLY A 122 -23.37 -15.93 1.45
C GLY A 122 -22.50 -16.13 2.69
N LYS A 123 -21.52 -15.25 2.92
CA LYS A 123 -20.67 -15.22 4.09
C LYS A 123 -21.04 -14.08 5.04
#